data_AF-G5LN77-F1
#
_entry.id   AF-G5LN77-F1
#
_cell.length_a   1.000
_cell.length_b   1.000
_cell.length_c   1.000
_cell.angle_alpha   90.00
_cell.angle_beta   90.00
_cell.angle_gamma   90.00
#
_symmetry.space_group_name_H-M   'P 1'
#
loop_
_entity.id
_entity.type
_entity.pdbx_description
1 polymer ?
#
loop_
_entity_poly.entity_id
_entity_poly.type
_entity_poly.pdbx_seq_one_letter_code
_entity_poly.pdbx_strand_id
1 'polypeptide(L)'
;DIIAGFANTRWLGLTIFEHTWSEAENTGYVSFIARFSEQGKTGAIIERSRFIKENGQWYYIDGTRPQLGRNDPCPCGSGKKFKKCCGQ
;
A
#
# COMPACT_ATOMS: atom_id res chain seq x y z
N ASP A 1 8.81 3.73 -20.21
CA ASP A 1 7.50 4.36 -20.02
C ASP A 1 6.80 3.67 -18.86
N ILE A 2 6.49 4.39 -17.78
CA ILE A 2 5.85 3.83 -16.58
C ILE A 2 4.45 3.29 -16.92
N ILE A 3 3.73 3.93 -17.85
CA ILE A 3 2.37 3.57 -18.22
C ILE A 3 2.32 2.19 -18.89
N ALA A 4 3.31 1.88 -19.71
CA ALA A 4 3.41 0.57 -20.37
C ALA A 4 3.55 -0.58 -19.37
N GLY A 5 4.12 -0.33 -18.19
CA GLY A 5 4.38 -1.34 -17.16
C GLY A 5 3.13 -1.93 -16.50
N PHE A 6 1.97 -1.26 -16.63
CA PHE A 6 0.70 -1.70 -16.03
C PHE A 6 -0.48 -1.56 -16.99
N ALA A 7 -0.23 -1.57 -18.30
CA ALA A 7 -1.26 -1.40 -19.32
C ALA A 7 -2.40 -2.45 -19.24
N ASN A 8 -2.11 -3.63 -18.69
CA ASN A 8 -3.07 -4.72 -18.49
C ASN A 8 -3.50 -4.89 -17.02
N THR A 9 -3.12 -3.95 -16.15
CA THR A 9 -3.45 -3.97 -14.73
C THR A 9 -4.74 -3.20 -14.48
N ARG A 10 -5.75 -3.88 -13.96
CA ARG A 10 -6.98 -3.24 -13.46
C ARG A 10 -6.86 -3.01 -11.96
N TRP A 11 -6.78 -1.75 -11.53
CA TRP A 11 -6.85 -1.38 -10.12
C TRP A 11 -8.28 -1.56 -9.59
N LEU A 12 -8.40 -2.28 -8.47
CA LEU A 12 -9.67 -2.66 -7.85
C LEU A 12 -10.01 -1.80 -6.63
N GLY A 13 -9.02 -1.12 -6.06
CA GLY A 13 -9.23 -0.21 -4.95
C GLY A 13 -7.98 -0.03 -4.09
N LEU A 14 -7.99 1.03 -3.30
CA LEU A 14 -6.94 1.41 -2.36
C LEU A 14 -7.52 1.43 -0.95
N THR A 15 -6.80 0.85 0.00
CA THR A 15 -7.13 0.94 1.42
C THR A 15 -5.91 1.45 2.17
N ILE A 16 -6.04 2.60 2.82
CA ILE A 16 -5.04 3.11 3.77
C ILE A 16 -5.45 2.59 5.15
N PHE A 17 -4.54 1.93 5.86
CA PHE A 17 -4.82 1.34 7.18
C PHE A 17 -3.97 1.93 8.30
N GLU A 18 -2.91 2.68 7.98
CA GLU A 18 -2.09 3.39 8.95
C GLU A 18 -1.45 4.61 8.27
N HIS A 19 -1.26 5.68 9.02
CA HIS A 19 -0.48 6.84 8.58
C HIS A 19 0.12 7.56 9.79
N THR A 20 1.31 8.14 9.61
CA THR A 20 1.97 8.98 10.62
C THR A 20 2.65 10.18 9.97
N TRP A 21 2.80 11.28 10.71
CA TRP A 21 3.52 12.48 10.29
C TRP A 21 4.37 13.01 11.45
N SER A 22 5.63 13.36 11.16
CA SER A 22 6.53 14.04 12.07
C SER A 22 6.91 15.40 11.48
N GLU A 23 6.40 16.47 12.10
CA GLU A 23 6.77 17.85 11.72
C GLU A 23 8.27 18.11 11.96
N ALA A 24 8.83 17.56 13.05
CA ALA A 24 10.24 17.77 13.41
C ALA A 24 11.19 17.11 12.39
N GLU A 25 10.82 15.96 11.83
CA GLU A 25 11.62 15.22 10.85
C GLU A 25 11.22 15.53 9.40
N ASN A 26 10.21 16.38 9.20
CA ASN A 26 9.54 16.59 7.93
C ASN A 26 9.21 15.28 7.18
N THR A 27 8.89 14.21 7.91
CA THR A 27 8.72 12.86 7.35
C THR A 27 7.36 12.28 7.68
N GLY A 28 6.68 11.72 6.67
CA GLY A 28 5.40 11.04 6.80
C GLY A 28 5.47 9.60 6.32
N TYR A 29 4.60 8.75 6.86
CA TYR A 29 4.44 7.37 6.44
C TYR A 29 2.98 7.06 6.12
N VAL A 30 2.75 6.23 5.11
CA VAL A 30 1.41 5.73 4.76
C VAL A 30 1.51 4.23 4.51
N SER A 31 0.77 3.44 5.29
CA SER A 31 0.62 2.01 5.06
C SER A 31 -0.69 1.72 4.34
N PHE A 32 -0.62 1.06 3.18
CA PHE A 32 -1.78 0.81 2.33
C PHE A 32 -1.79 -0.59 1.70
N ILE A 33 -2.98 -0.96 1.21
CA ILE A 33 -3.23 -2.10 0.34
C ILE A 33 -3.83 -1.59 -0.97
N ALA A 34 -3.12 -1.74 -2.09
CA ALA A 34 -3.65 -1.50 -3.43
C ALA A 34 -3.98 -2.83 -4.11
N ARG A 35 -5.27 -3.10 -4.32
CA ARG A 35 -5.73 -4.34 -4.96
C ARG A 35 -5.77 -4.16 -6.46
N PHE A 36 -5.37 -5.20 -7.19
CA PHE A 36 -5.38 -5.19 -8.64
C PHE A 36 -5.77 -6.56 -9.20
N SER A 37 -6.15 -6.56 -10.48
CA SER A 37 -6.25 -7.77 -11.29
C SER A 37 -5.41 -7.61 -12.54
N GLU A 38 -4.68 -8.65 -12.90
CA GLU A 38 -3.86 -8.72 -14.10
C GLU A 38 -3.95 -10.13 -14.69
N GLN A 39 -4.28 -10.22 -15.99
CA GLN A 39 -4.43 -11.49 -16.72
C GLN A 39 -5.33 -12.51 -15.99
N GLY A 40 -6.43 -12.04 -15.38
CA GLY A 40 -7.39 -12.89 -14.65
C GLY A 40 -6.93 -13.33 -13.25
N LYS A 41 -5.73 -12.95 -12.81
CA LYS A 41 -5.24 -13.18 -11.44
C LYS A 41 -5.45 -11.91 -10.61
N THR A 42 -5.82 -12.08 -9.34
CA THR A 42 -5.92 -10.96 -8.38
C THR A 42 -4.67 -10.90 -7.52
N GLY A 43 -4.21 -9.68 -7.23
CA GLY A 43 -3.07 -9.42 -6.35
C GLY A 43 -3.32 -8.20 -5.48
N ALA A 44 -2.39 -7.97 -4.55
CA ALA A 44 -2.38 -6.78 -3.72
C ALA A 44 -0.94 -6.31 -3.50
N ILE A 45 -0.72 -5.00 -3.67
CA ILE A 45 0.47 -4.32 -3.18
C ILE A 45 0.18 -3.97 -1.73
N ILE A 46 1.07 -4.37 -0.83
CA ILE A 46 1.00 -4.06 0.59
C ILE A 46 2.29 -3.34 0.94
N GLU A 47 2.18 -2.05 1.23
CA GLU A 47 3.33 -1.19 1.36
C GLU A 47 3.14 -0.21 2.51
N ARG A 48 4.25 0.12 3.19
CA ARG A 48 4.42 1.30 4.02
C ARG A 48 5.41 2.22 3.32
N SER A 49 4.89 3.28 2.71
CA SER A 49 5.69 4.27 1.98
C SER A 49 6.12 5.40 2.91
N ARG A 50 7.34 5.90 2.69
CA ARG A 50 7.89 7.08 3.35
C ARG A 50 7.87 8.26 2.41
N PHE A 51 7.46 9.40 2.96
CA PHE A 51 7.40 10.68 2.27
C PHE A 51 8.16 11.74 3.05
N ILE A 52 8.79 12.68 2.35
CA ILE A 52 9.38 13.88 2.95
C ILE A 52 8.58 15.09 2.47
N LYS A 53 8.38 16.08 3.33
CA LYS A 53 7.77 17.37 2.98
C LYS A 53 8.85 18.45 2.89
N GLU A 54 9.07 19.00 1.70
CA GLU A 54 10.00 20.11 1.46
C GLU A 54 9.27 21.25 0.77
N ASN A 55 9.44 22.48 1.27
CA ASN A 55 8.81 23.69 0.72
C ASN A 55 7.28 23.56 0.54
N GLY A 56 6.63 22.86 1.47
CA GLY A 56 5.19 22.61 1.44
C GLY A 56 4.74 21.49 0.50
N GLN A 57 5.66 20.84 -0.22
CA GLN A 57 5.37 19.77 -1.17
C GLN A 57 5.84 18.41 -0.65
N TRP A 58 5.09 17.36 -0.96
CA TRP A 58 5.38 16.00 -0.52
C TRP A 58 6.03 15.18 -1.62
N TYR A 59 7.10 14.48 -1.25
CA TYR A 59 7.88 13.63 -2.15
C TYR A 59 7.89 12.20 -1.63
N TYR A 60 7.56 11.25 -2.50
CA TYR A 60 7.78 9.82 -2.23
C TYR A 60 9.28 9.55 -2.22
N ILE A 61 9.76 8.82 -1.21
CA ILE A 61 11.17 8.47 -1.09
C ILE A 61 11.38 6.98 -1.32
N ASP A 62 10.73 6.15 -0.51
CA ASP A 62 10.82 4.69 -0.58
C ASP A 62 9.58 4.02 0.03
N GLY A 63 9.53 2.69 -0.10
CA GLY A 63 8.48 1.85 0.45
C GLY A 63 9.03 0.53 0.95
N THR A 64 8.43 0.02 2.02
CA THR A 64 8.75 -1.29 2.60
C THR A 64 7.50 -2.15 2.70
N ARG A 65 7.66 -3.47 2.72
CA ARG A 65 6.54 -4.38 2.97
C ARG A 65 6.34 -4.52 4.48
N PRO A 66 5.21 -4.05 5.05
CA PRO A 66 4.95 -4.18 6.47
C PRO A 66 4.73 -5.66 6.85
N GLN A 67 5.16 -6.02 8.05
CA GLN A 67 4.98 -7.37 8.61
C GLN A 67 3.59 -7.47 9.24
N LEU A 68 2.61 -7.95 8.45
CA LEU A 68 1.26 -8.23 8.93
C LEU A 68 1.17 -9.66 9.48
N GLY A 69 0.60 -9.83 10.67
CA GLY A 69 0.46 -11.14 11.28
C GLY A 69 -0.42 -12.05 10.43
N ARG A 70 0.06 -13.26 10.15
CA ARG A 70 -0.58 -14.21 9.22
C ARG A 70 -2.06 -14.50 9.54
N ASN A 71 -2.43 -14.46 10.81
CA ASN A 71 -3.79 -14.74 11.29
C ASN A 71 -4.59 -13.49 11.66
N ASP A 72 -4.00 -12.30 11.57
CA ASP A 72 -4.66 -11.04 11.93
C ASP A 72 -5.79 -10.73 10.93
N PRO A 73 -6.79 -9.92 11.33
CA PRO A 73 -7.76 -9.37 10.39
C PRO A 73 -7.05 -8.66 9.24
N CYS A 74 -7.47 -8.94 8.00
CA CYS A 74 -6.86 -8.32 6.84
C CYS A 74 -7.20 -6.82 6.80
N PRO A 75 -6.20 -5.90 6.69
CA PRO A 75 -6.46 -4.47 6.79
C PRO A 75 -7.25 -3.88 5.61
N CYS A 76 -7.51 -4.67 4.56
CA CYS A 76 -8.36 -4.27 3.43
C CYS A 76 -9.87 -4.21 3.77
N GLY A 77 -10.26 -4.51 5.01
CA GLY A 77 -11.65 -4.45 5.46
C GLY A 77 -12.52 -5.65 5.06
N SER A 78 -11.94 -6.72 4.51
CA SER A 78 -12.71 -7.90 4.05
C SER A 78 -13.29 -8.78 5.16
N GLY A 79 -12.92 -8.53 6.42
CA GLY A 79 -13.26 -9.38 7.58
C GLY A 79 -12.55 -10.74 7.60
N LYS A 80 -11.74 -11.08 6.60
CA LYS A 80 -10.98 -12.35 6.53
C LYS A 80 -9.64 -12.22 7.25
N LYS A 81 -9.06 -13.36 7.66
CA LYS A 81 -7.65 -13.43 8.10
C LYS A 81 -6.71 -13.04 6.96
N PHE A 82 -5.59 -12.39 7.26
CA PHE A 82 -4.64 -11.88 6.27
C PHE A 82 -4.19 -12.94 5.25
N LYS A 83 -3.77 -14.14 5.70
CA LYS A 83 -3.39 -15.27 4.84
C LYS A 83 -4.50 -15.82 3.93
N LYS A 84 -5.76 -15.46 4.19
CA LYS A 84 -6.94 -15.87 3.41
C LYS A 84 -7.49 -14.70 2.57
N CYS A 85 -6.73 -13.61 2.46
CA CYS A 85 -7.11 -12.40 1.74
C CYS A 85 -5.90 -11.80 1.02
N CYS A 86 -5.42 -10.62 1.42
CA CYS A 86 -4.34 -9.91 0.70
C CYS A 86 -2.95 -10.51 0.90
N GLY A 87 -2.77 -11.41 1.87
CA GLY A 87 -1.51 -12.14 2.07
C GLY A 87 -1.39 -13.45 1.27
N GLN A 88 -2.26 -13.65 0.28
CA GLN A 88 -2.23 -14.80 -0.63
C GLN A 88 -1.23 -14.63 -1.76
#